data_AF-A0A927GM02-F1
#
_entry.id   AF-A0A927GM02-F1
#
_cell.length_a   1.000
_cell.length_b   1.000
_cell.length_c   1.000
_cell.angle_alpha   90.00
_cell.angle_beta   90.00
_cell.angle_gamma   90.00
#
_symmetry.space_group_name_H-M   'P 1'
#
loop_
_entity.id
_entity.type
_entity.pdbx_description
1 polymer ?
#
loop_
_entity_poly.entity_id
_entity_poly.type
_entity_poly.pdbx_seq_one_letter_code
_entity_poly.pdbx_strand_id
1 'polypeptide(L)'
;MRIGPLAPADARQLARLIRTGTKRTLKTARALREICAGHRIELPGLRVRQGRITLGPVRIEDAARLARVLGAVPPPAARPAPLAGADAAFVGALLGHVFPEATGGGALSVSVREEAPGLLDLGAIDARTARRLVRALRF
;
A
#
# COMPACT_ATOMS: atom_id res chain seq x y z
N MET A 1 -12.19 -9.80 29.75
CA MET A 1 -13.35 -8.92 29.43
C MET A 1 -14.20 -9.60 28.36
N ARG A 2 -15.39 -10.10 28.72
CA ARG A 2 -16.37 -10.63 27.76
C ARG A 2 -17.29 -9.47 27.37
N ILE A 3 -17.26 -9.07 26.10
CA ILE A 3 -18.20 -8.09 25.57
C ILE A 3 -19.55 -8.82 25.49
N GLY A 4 -20.53 -8.37 26.28
CA GLY A 4 -21.90 -8.92 26.21
C GLY A 4 -22.51 -8.74 24.82
N PRO A 5 -23.53 -9.54 24.45
CA PRO A 5 -24.14 -9.45 23.13
C PRO A 5 -24.70 -8.04 22.90
N LEU A 6 -24.20 -7.35 21.86
CA LEU A 6 -24.68 -6.01 21.51
C LEU A 6 -26.16 -6.08 21.11
N ALA A 7 -26.97 -5.17 21.64
CA ALA A 7 -28.33 -5.00 21.17
C ALA A 7 -28.33 -4.65 19.66
N PRO A 8 -29.30 -5.13 18.86
CA PRO A 8 -29.30 -4.88 17.41
C PRO A 8 -29.30 -3.40 17.01
N ALA A 9 -29.91 -2.54 17.83
CA ALA A 9 -29.91 -1.08 17.62
C ALA A 9 -28.50 -0.48 17.81
N ASP A 10 -27.81 -0.86 18.88
CA ASP A 10 -26.44 -0.42 19.17
C ASP A 10 -25.46 -0.94 18.14
N ALA A 11 -25.62 -2.19 17.69
CA ALA A 11 -24.84 -2.76 16.60
C ALA A 11 -25.00 -1.96 15.31
N ARG A 12 -26.23 -1.54 14.97
CA ARG A 12 -26.51 -0.69 13.79
C ARG A 12 -25.92 0.71 13.94
N GLN A 13 -26.03 1.32 15.12
CA GLN A 13 -25.48 2.65 15.39
C GLN A 13 -23.95 2.63 15.32
N LEU A 14 -23.32 1.63 15.94
CA LEU A 14 -21.88 1.40 15.85
C LEU A 14 -21.44 1.19 14.41
N ALA A 15 -22.14 0.34 13.64
CA ALA A 15 -21.86 0.14 12.22
C ALA A 15 -21.99 1.43 11.39
N ARG A 16 -22.97 2.29 11.71
CA ARG A 16 -23.13 3.61 11.08
C ARG A 16 -21.96 4.54 11.40
N LEU A 17 -21.55 4.62 12.68
CA LEU A 17 -20.42 5.46 13.12
C LEU A 17 -19.10 5.01 12.50
N ILE A 18 -18.86 3.70 12.43
CA ILE A 18 -17.69 3.14 11.75
C ILE A 18 -17.74 3.51 10.26
N ARG A 19 -18.91 3.38 9.61
CA ARG A 19 -19.08 3.69 8.19
C ARG A 19 -18.83 5.18 7.91
N THR A 20 -19.38 6.09 8.71
CA THR A 20 -19.17 7.54 8.51
C THR A 20 -17.73 7.94 8.79
N GLY A 21 -17.13 7.43 9.87
CA GLY A 21 -15.73 7.70 10.23
C GLY A 21 -14.72 7.17 9.20
N THR A 22 -15.00 6.05 8.54
CA THR A 22 -14.07 5.42 7.57
C THR A 22 -14.38 5.74 6.11
N LYS A 23 -15.50 6.42 5.80
CA LYS A 23 -15.95 6.72 4.42
C LYS A 23 -14.86 7.35 3.56
N ARG A 24 -14.12 8.32 4.10
CA ARG A 24 -13.04 9.02 3.37
C ARG A 24 -11.85 8.10 3.08
N THR A 25 -11.48 7.24 4.03
CA THR A 25 -10.40 6.26 3.86
C THR A 25 -10.79 5.21 2.83
N LEU A 26 -12.03 4.70 2.86
CA LEU A 26 -12.56 3.77 1.86
C LEU A 26 -12.55 4.37 0.44
N LYS A 27 -12.97 5.64 0.30
CA LYS A 27 -12.89 6.34 -1.00
C LYS A 27 -11.45 6.48 -1.49
N THR A 28 -10.51 6.77 -0.59
CA THR A 28 -9.09 6.89 -0.92
C THR A 28 -8.51 5.54 -1.35
N ALA A 29 -8.83 4.46 -0.63
CA ALA A 29 -8.42 3.11 -0.98
C ALA A 29 -8.95 2.69 -2.37
N ARG A 30 -10.21 3.02 -2.67
CA ARG A 30 -10.79 2.79 -4.00
C ARG A 30 -10.04 3.56 -5.09
N ALA A 31 -9.83 4.86 -4.90
CA ALA A 31 -9.09 5.69 -5.86
C ALA A 31 -7.67 5.17 -6.08
N LEU A 32 -6.99 4.75 -5.00
CA LEU A 32 -5.66 4.16 -5.08
C LEU A 32 -5.66 2.89 -5.93
N ARG A 33 -6.64 2.00 -5.72
CA ARG A 33 -6.79 0.79 -6.54
C ARG A 33 -7.01 1.10 -8.01
N GLU A 34 -7.89 2.05 -8.32
CA GLU A 34 -8.20 2.46 -9.70
C GLU A 34 -6.97 3.04 -10.41
N ILE A 35 -6.21 3.91 -9.73
CA ILE A 35 -4.99 4.52 -10.30
C ILE A 35 -3.89 3.48 -10.48
N CYS A 36 -3.64 2.64 -9.47
CA CYS A 36 -2.65 1.56 -9.58
C CYS A 36 -3.02 0.59 -10.72
N ALA A 37 -4.30 0.23 -10.88
CA ALA A 37 -4.76 -0.57 -12.01
C ALA A 37 -4.51 0.12 -13.36
N GLY A 38 -4.74 1.44 -13.46
CA GLY A 38 -4.40 2.22 -14.66
C GLY A 38 -2.91 2.16 -15.02
N HIS A 39 -2.04 2.09 -14.01
CA HIS A 39 -0.61 1.88 -14.16
C HIS A 39 -0.19 0.41 -14.31
N ARG A 40 -1.14 -0.54 -14.41
CA ARG A 40 -0.88 -2.00 -14.43
C ARG A 40 -0.10 -2.48 -13.19
N ILE A 41 -0.45 -1.95 -12.03
CA ILE A 41 0.05 -2.33 -10.71
C ILE A 41 -1.09 -3.03 -9.97
N GLU A 42 -0.92 -4.33 -9.73
CA GLU A 42 -1.90 -5.10 -8.96
C GLU A 42 -1.62 -5.03 -7.46
N LEU A 43 -2.63 -4.67 -6.67
CA LEU A 43 -2.56 -4.63 -5.21
C LEU A 43 -3.64 -5.55 -4.60
N PRO A 44 -3.48 -6.88 -4.68
CA PRO A 44 -4.48 -7.84 -4.22
C PRO A 44 -4.73 -7.75 -2.71
N GLY A 45 -3.71 -7.31 -1.95
CA GLY A 45 -3.80 -7.08 -0.52
C GLY A 45 -4.49 -5.79 -0.09
N LEU A 46 -4.85 -4.89 -1.02
CA LEU A 46 -5.29 -3.54 -0.70
C LEU A 46 -6.65 -3.53 0.00
N ARG A 47 -6.67 -3.09 1.25
CA ARG A 47 -7.89 -3.02 2.08
C ARG A 47 -7.78 -1.97 3.18
N VAL A 48 -8.92 -1.48 3.65
CA VAL A 48 -8.98 -0.62 4.83
C VAL A 48 -9.09 -1.50 6.08
N ARG A 49 -8.16 -1.32 7.02
CA ARG A 49 -8.17 -1.96 8.34
C ARG A 49 -7.91 -0.92 9.42
N GLN A 50 -8.79 -0.83 10.42
CA GLN A 50 -8.65 0.09 11.56
C GLN A 50 -8.37 1.55 11.14
N GLY A 51 -9.04 2.03 10.08
CA GLY A 51 -8.87 3.39 9.56
C GLY A 51 -7.58 3.65 8.77
N ARG A 52 -6.71 2.65 8.64
CA ARG A 52 -5.51 2.66 7.78
C ARG A 52 -5.75 1.89 6.49
N ILE A 53 -4.91 2.16 5.49
CA ILE A 53 -4.92 1.43 4.21
C ILE A 53 -3.74 0.45 4.24
N THR A 54 -4.05 -0.83 4.36
CA THR A 54 -3.10 -1.91 4.14
C THR A 54 -2.93 -2.08 2.64
N LEU A 55 -1.70 -2.02 2.14
CA LEU A 55 -1.36 -2.31 0.75
C LEU A 55 -1.15 -3.83 0.58
N GLY A 56 -0.58 -4.47 1.59
CA GLY A 56 -0.43 -5.91 1.70
C GLY A 56 0.62 -6.48 0.74
N PRO A 57 0.58 -7.80 0.47
CA PRO A 57 1.51 -8.43 -0.43
C PRO A 57 1.30 -7.95 -1.87
N VAL A 58 2.41 -7.68 -2.55
CA VAL A 58 2.50 -7.26 -3.95
C VAL A 58 3.63 -8.00 -4.65
N ARG A 59 3.51 -8.25 -5.95
CA ARG A 59 4.60 -8.84 -6.73
C ARG A 59 5.78 -7.87 -6.81
N ILE A 60 7.01 -8.39 -6.79
CA ILE A 60 8.22 -7.54 -6.92
C ILE A 60 8.16 -6.66 -8.17
N GLU A 61 7.65 -7.19 -9.29
CA GLU A 61 7.47 -6.43 -10.54
C GLU A 61 6.51 -5.23 -10.38
N ASP A 62 5.40 -5.43 -9.68
CA ASP A 62 4.39 -4.40 -9.43
C ASP A 62 4.92 -3.35 -8.45
N ALA A 63 5.69 -3.77 -7.43
CA ALA A 63 6.41 -2.88 -6.54
C ALA A 63 7.48 -2.05 -7.28
N ALA A 64 8.23 -2.66 -8.19
CA ALA A 64 9.21 -1.96 -9.02
C ALA A 64 8.53 -0.98 -9.99
N ARG A 65 7.36 -1.34 -10.52
CA ARG A 65 6.54 -0.45 -11.33
C ARG A 65 6.03 0.73 -10.51
N LEU A 66 5.55 0.49 -9.28
CA LEU A 66 5.16 1.54 -8.36
C LEU A 66 6.30 2.51 -8.09
N ALA A 67 7.50 2.01 -7.79
CA ALA A 67 8.68 2.85 -7.56
C ALA A 67 8.97 3.75 -8.77
N ARG A 68 8.92 3.20 -9.99
CA ARG A 68 9.14 3.96 -11.23
C ARG A 68 8.09 5.05 -11.44
N VAL A 69 6.80 4.75 -11.22
CA VAL A 69 5.73 5.74 -11.34
C VAL A 69 5.90 6.87 -10.30
N LEU A 70 6.48 6.56 -9.13
CA LEU A 70 6.80 7.56 -8.11
C LEU A 70 8.07 8.38 -8.41
N GLY A 71 8.71 8.18 -9.57
CA GLY A 71 9.89 8.94 -9.98
C GLY A 71 11.22 8.26 -9.74
N ALA A 72 11.24 6.97 -9.38
CA ALA A 72 12.49 6.22 -9.32
C ALA A 72 13.16 6.13 -10.69
N VAL A 73 14.34 6.73 -10.82
CA VAL A 73 15.22 6.52 -11.98
C VAL A 73 16.08 5.30 -11.68
N PRO A 74 15.86 4.15 -12.36
CA PRO A 74 16.77 3.02 -12.19
C PRO A 74 18.16 3.44 -12.71
N PRO A 75 19.26 3.10 -12.01
CA PRO A 75 20.60 3.41 -12.50
C PRO A 75 20.83 2.77 -13.88
N PRO A 76 21.45 3.48 -14.83
CA PRO A 76 21.85 2.89 -16.10
C PRO A 76 22.97 1.88 -15.80
N ALA A 77 22.68 0.59 -15.99
CA ALA A 77 23.55 -0.56 -15.77
C ALA A 77 23.57 -1.18 -14.35
N ALA A 78 22.65 -2.11 -14.12
CA ALA A 78 22.87 -3.36 -13.37
C ALA A 78 21.69 -4.29 -13.69
N ARG A 79 21.79 -5.57 -14.06
CA ARG A 79 22.83 -6.52 -14.50
C ARG A 79 22.01 -7.78 -14.94
N PRO A 80 22.61 -8.91 -15.39
CA PRO A 80 21.90 -10.17 -15.62
C PRO A 80 21.12 -10.62 -14.38
N ALA A 81 20.04 -11.36 -14.60
CA ALA A 81 19.06 -11.83 -13.61
C ALA A 81 19.68 -12.27 -12.25
N PRO A 82 19.25 -11.73 -11.10
CA PRO A 82 19.76 -12.13 -9.79
C PRO A 82 18.92 -13.22 -9.12
N LEU A 83 19.49 -13.84 -8.08
CA LEU A 83 18.74 -14.63 -7.09
C LEU A 83 17.58 -13.79 -6.53
N ALA A 84 16.36 -14.32 -6.55
CA ALA A 84 15.10 -13.62 -6.27
C ALA A 84 15.07 -12.74 -4.99
N GLY A 85 15.94 -13.00 -4.00
CA GLY A 85 16.09 -12.17 -2.79
C GLY A 85 16.79 -10.82 -3.00
N ALA A 86 17.73 -10.73 -3.95
CA ALA A 86 18.44 -9.48 -4.24
C ALA A 86 17.53 -8.44 -4.92
N ASP A 87 16.62 -8.89 -5.78
CA ASP A 87 15.64 -8.03 -6.44
C ASP A 87 14.62 -7.46 -5.45
N ALA A 88 14.14 -8.28 -4.50
CA ALA A 88 13.19 -7.84 -3.49
C ALA A 88 13.78 -6.76 -2.58
N ALA A 89 15.01 -6.97 -2.10
CA ALA A 89 15.72 -6.00 -1.25
C ALA A 89 16.00 -4.69 -2.00
N PHE A 90 16.43 -4.77 -3.26
CA PHE A 90 16.67 -3.59 -4.10
C PHE A 90 15.39 -2.78 -4.32
N VAL A 91 14.30 -3.43 -4.73
CA VAL A 91 13.01 -2.76 -4.94
C VAL A 91 12.45 -2.18 -3.63
N GLY A 92 12.64 -2.88 -2.51
CA GLY A 92 12.28 -2.37 -1.20
C GLY A 92 13.05 -1.12 -0.80
N ALA A 93 14.37 -1.10 -1.03
CA ALA A 93 15.20 0.09 -0.80
C ALA A 93 14.79 1.26 -1.71
N LEU A 94 14.51 0.98 -2.98
CA LEU A 94 14.06 1.98 -3.95
C LEU A 94 12.74 2.62 -3.50
N LEU A 95 11.76 1.81 -3.09
CA LEU A 95 10.50 2.28 -2.52
C LEU A 95 10.73 3.06 -1.23
N GLY A 96 11.64 2.63 -0.36
CA GLY A 96 12.00 3.35 0.86
C GLY A 96 12.54 4.75 0.59
N HIS A 97 13.19 4.98 -0.55
CA HIS A 97 13.70 6.27 -0.96
C HIS A 97 12.63 7.16 -1.63
N VAL A 98 11.94 6.64 -2.64
CA VAL A 98 11.01 7.47 -3.45
C VAL A 98 9.65 7.70 -2.80
N PHE A 99 9.20 6.79 -1.93
CA PHE A 99 7.88 6.88 -1.32
C PHE A 99 7.77 8.10 -0.37
N PRO A 100 8.72 8.36 0.55
CA PRO A 100 8.68 9.57 1.36
C PRO A 100 8.69 10.84 0.53
N GLU A 101 9.51 10.90 -0.54
CA GLU A 101 9.57 12.07 -1.42
C GLU A 101 8.23 12.33 -2.10
N ALA A 102 7.65 11.30 -2.74
CA ALA A 102 6.37 11.40 -3.42
C ALA A 102 5.19 11.70 -2.47
N THR A 103 5.28 11.28 -1.20
CA THR A 103 4.22 11.46 -0.21
C THR A 103 4.50 12.59 0.79
N GLY A 104 5.54 13.41 0.59
CA GLY A 104 5.90 14.52 1.47
C GLY A 104 6.19 14.09 2.91
N GLY A 105 7.01 13.05 3.08
CA GLY A 105 7.47 12.50 4.35
C GLY A 105 6.66 11.31 4.88
N GLY A 106 5.83 10.66 4.05
CA GLY A 106 5.13 9.44 4.46
C GLY A 106 6.08 8.24 4.55
N ALA A 107 5.87 7.37 5.53
CA ALA A 107 6.65 6.15 5.69
C ALA A 107 5.92 4.94 5.09
N LEU A 108 6.68 4.08 4.41
CA LEU A 108 6.24 2.78 3.93
C LEU A 108 7.06 1.70 4.61
N SER A 109 6.39 0.75 5.26
CA SER A 109 7.05 -0.45 5.76
C SER A 109 7.12 -1.46 4.62
N VAL A 110 8.33 -1.91 4.29
CA VAL A 110 8.56 -2.93 3.27
C VAL A 110 9.28 -4.10 3.92
N SER A 111 8.72 -5.30 3.76
CA SER A 111 9.38 -6.53 4.18
C SER A 111 9.31 -7.60 3.09
N VAL A 112 10.34 -8.45 3.06
CA VAL A 112 10.38 -9.63 2.21
C VAL A 112 9.70 -10.78 2.95
N ARG A 113 8.79 -11.50 2.29
CA ARG A 113 8.22 -12.73 2.86
C ARG A 113 9.11 -13.90 2.50
N GLU A 114 9.78 -14.48 3.50
CA GLU A 114 10.63 -15.66 3.32
C GLU A 114 9.86 -16.86 2.74
N GLU A 115 8.59 -17.02 3.14
CA GLU A 115 7.71 -18.11 2.67
C GLU A 115 7.16 -17.90 1.24
N ALA A 116 7.34 -16.71 0.64
CA ALA A 116 6.80 -16.38 -0.67
C ALA A 116 7.83 -15.58 -1.51
N PRO A 117 8.89 -16.24 -2.00
CA PRO A 117 9.91 -15.60 -2.83
C PRO A 117 9.26 -15.09 -4.12
N GLY A 118 9.16 -13.76 -4.26
CA GLY A 118 8.43 -13.10 -5.34
C GLY A 118 7.42 -12.05 -4.88
N LEU A 119 7.11 -12.01 -3.58
CA LEU A 119 6.21 -11.01 -2.98
C LEU A 119 6.94 -10.11 -1.98
N LEU A 120 6.61 -8.81 -2.04
CA LEU A 120 6.93 -7.82 -1.01
C LEU A 120 5.67 -7.51 -0.21
N ASP A 121 5.78 -7.37 1.10
CA ASP A 121 4.69 -6.85 1.94
C ASP A 121 4.90 -5.35 2.15
N LEU A 122 3.97 -4.54 1.64
CA LEU A 122 4.03 -3.06 1.72
C LEU A 122 3.32 -2.49 2.96
N GLY A 123 2.95 -3.34 3.91
CA GLY A 123 2.42 -2.91 5.21
C GLY A 123 1.17 -2.04 5.11
N ALA A 124 1.02 -1.10 6.04
CA ALA A 124 -0.14 -0.22 6.13
C ALA A 124 0.23 1.25 6.31
N ILE A 125 -0.41 2.12 5.53
CA ILE A 125 -0.25 3.56 5.55
C ILE A 125 -1.48 4.25 6.14
N ASP A 126 -1.30 5.41 6.77
CA ASP A 126 -2.42 6.19 7.27
C ASP A 126 -3.19 6.89 6.13
N ALA A 127 -4.39 7.39 6.45
CA ALA A 127 -5.27 8.00 5.46
C ALA A 127 -4.73 9.34 4.89
N ARG A 128 -3.82 10.05 5.59
CA ARG A 128 -3.18 11.27 5.06
C ARG A 128 -2.13 10.87 4.03
N THR A 129 -1.26 9.93 4.35
CA THR A 129 -0.23 9.39 3.46
C THR A 129 -0.85 8.79 2.20
N ALA A 130 -1.90 8.00 2.33
CA ALA A 130 -2.61 7.43 1.17
C ALA A 130 -3.23 8.50 0.25
N ARG A 131 -3.76 9.60 0.79
CA ARG A 131 -4.26 10.72 -0.03
C ARG A 131 -3.15 11.42 -0.78
N ARG A 132 -1.98 11.56 -0.19
CA ARG A 132 -0.81 12.13 -0.85
C ARG A 132 -0.28 11.20 -1.94
N LEU A 133 -0.24 9.91 -1.68
CA LEU A 133 0.09 8.89 -2.68
C LEU A 133 -0.86 8.95 -3.89
N VAL A 134 -2.17 9.02 -3.65
CA VAL A 134 -3.18 9.19 -4.72
C VAL A 134 -2.93 10.46 -5.54
N ARG A 135 -2.44 11.54 -4.93
CA ARG A 135 -2.07 12.76 -5.67
C ARG A 135 -0.81 12.54 -6.49
N ALA A 136 0.23 11.94 -5.92
CA ALA A 136 1.49 11.68 -6.60
C ALA A 136 1.30 10.80 -7.85
N LEU A 137 0.42 9.79 -7.79
CA LEU A 137 0.19 8.86 -8.90
C LEU A 137 -0.73 9.39 -10.03
N ARG A 138 -1.34 10.57 -9.85
CA ARG A 138 -2.26 11.17 -10.82
C ARG A 138 -1.58 12.11 -11.83
N PHE A 139 -0.32 12.44 -11.59
CA PHE A 139 0.47 13.33 -12.44
C PHE A 139 1.41 12.51 -13.31
#